data_AF-A0A1S8WS40-F1
#
_entry.id   AF-A0A1S8WS40-F1
#
_cell.length_a   1.000
_cell.length_b   1.000
_cell.length_c   1.000
_cell.angle_alpha   90.00
_cell.angle_beta   90.00
_cell.angle_gamma   90.00
#
_symmetry.space_group_name_H-M   'P 1'
#
loop_
_entity.id
_entity.type
_entity.pdbx_description
1 polymer ?
#
loop_
_entity_poly.entity_id
_entity_poly.type
_entity_poly.pdbx_seq_one_letter_code
_entity_poly.pdbx_strand_id
1 'polypeptide(L)'
;MDPHSTEPTHSLFIAQVDQFLQDLASATKDVDRLPLLKKIVKRCTVKDLVLLARIIRQDLRINAGCKQILDGLHPQAYGAFQASRDLKAVISKVLAATGTTGNTQTAGAKKLSMKRSVSTGIRLMTPIKPMLAEACRSAAQALAKAEPGGELFAEIKYDGERVQIHKDGDKFAFFSRSLKAVPTNKSLQLTNDLAEVSRAHCRSFSATKLAHIIQMTKT
;
A
#
# COMPACT_ATOMS: atom_id res chain seq x y z
N MET A 1 20.08 49.81 10.51
CA MET A 1 19.96 49.16 11.84
C MET A 1 18.69 48.35 11.78
N ASP A 2 18.76 47.18 11.17
CA ASP A 2 17.61 46.27 11.05
C ASP A 2 17.62 45.35 12.27
N PRO A 3 16.64 45.44 13.17
CA PRO A 3 16.65 44.65 14.39
C PRO A 3 16.08 43.26 14.09
N HIS A 4 16.93 42.24 14.23
CA HIS A 4 16.55 40.83 14.40
C HIS A 4 15.83 40.15 13.23
N SER A 5 16.60 39.73 12.22
CA SER A 5 16.32 38.49 11.50
C SER A 5 16.63 37.29 12.41
N THR A 6 15.84 37.09 13.46
CA THR A 6 15.86 35.81 14.19
C THR A 6 15.14 34.80 13.32
N GLU A 7 15.90 34.01 12.55
CA GLU A 7 15.39 32.80 11.91
C GLU A 7 14.57 32.01 12.97
N PRO A 8 13.30 31.64 12.68
CA PRO A 8 12.48 30.96 13.66
C PRO A 8 13.17 29.67 14.08
N THR A 9 13.49 29.55 15.36
CA THR A 9 14.03 28.32 15.96
C THR A 9 13.15 27.13 15.58
N HIS A 10 13.73 26.20 14.82
CA HIS A 10 13.08 24.97 14.35
C HIS A 10 12.53 24.17 15.54
N SER A 11 11.22 24.27 15.78
CA SER A 11 10.55 23.61 16.92
C SER A 11 9.61 22.48 16.52
N LEU A 12 9.57 22.13 15.23
CA LEU A 12 8.61 21.18 14.69
C LEU A 12 9.27 19.82 14.49
N PHE A 13 8.80 18.81 15.24
CA PHE A 13 9.26 17.43 15.07
C PHE A 13 8.38 16.69 14.06
N ILE A 14 8.95 15.71 13.34
CA ILE A 14 8.23 14.89 12.37
C ILE A 14 7.01 14.19 13.01
N ALA A 15 7.14 13.72 14.26
CA ALA A 15 6.03 13.11 14.99
C ALA A 15 4.85 14.10 15.23
N GLN A 16 5.15 15.38 15.43
CA GLN A 16 4.11 16.41 15.58
C GLN A 16 3.42 16.72 14.26
N VAL A 17 4.16 16.66 13.15
CA VAL A 17 3.59 16.80 11.79
C VAL A 17 2.70 15.60 11.47
N ASP A 18 3.14 14.38 11.78
CA ASP A 18 2.36 13.15 11.56
C ASP A 18 1.05 13.20 12.35
N GLN A 19 1.11 13.57 13.63
CA GLN A 19 -0.10 13.75 14.44
C GLN A 19 -1.02 14.83 13.87
N PHE A 20 -0.48 15.97 13.44
CA PHE A 20 -1.28 17.02 12.79
C PHE A 20 -1.96 16.52 11.51
N LEU A 21 -1.28 15.72 10.68
CA LEU A 21 -1.87 15.15 9.47
C LEU A 21 -2.96 14.14 9.80
N GLN A 22 -2.79 13.35 10.87
CA GLN A 22 -3.82 12.44 11.36
C GLN A 22 -5.06 13.20 11.83
N ASP A 23 -4.88 14.27 12.61
CA ASP A 23 -5.97 15.14 13.06
C ASP A 23 -6.69 15.76 11.86
N LEU A 24 -5.93 16.28 10.88
CA LEU A 24 -6.47 16.84 9.64
C LEU A 24 -7.26 15.81 8.82
N ALA A 25 -6.80 14.56 8.76
CA ALA A 25 -7.46 13.46 8.06
C ALA A 25 -8.78 13.06 8.74
N SER A 26 -8.86 13.18 10.07
CA SER A 26 -10.09 12.92 10.83
C SER A 26 -11.13 14.04 10.72
N ALA A 27 -10.70 15.27 10.42
CA ALA A 27 -11.58 16.42 10.26
C ALA A 27 -12.27 16.40 8.88
N THR A 28 -13.60 16.32 8.88
CA THR A 28 -14.39 16.24 7.64
C THR A 28 -14.81 17.62 7.12
N LYS A 29 -15.07 18.59 8.02
CA LYS A 29 -15.58 19.92 7.68
C LYS A 29 -14.45 20.96 7.63
N ASP A 30 -14.59 21.93 6.74
CA ASP A 30 -13.56 22.98 6.58
C ASP A 30 -13.47 23.91 7.80
N VAL A 31 -14.57 24.09 8.52
CA VAL A 31 -14.63 24.83 9.80
C VAL A 31 -13.67 24.25 10.83
N ASP A 32 -13.50 22.92 10.83
CA ASP A 32 -12.63 22.21 11.78
C ASP A 32 -11.19 22.15 11.28
N ARG A 33 -10.98 22.15 9.95
CA ARG A 33 -9.64 22.10 9.33
C ARG A 33 -8.89 23.43 9.42
N LEU A 34 -9.59 24.54 9.26
CA LEU A 34 -9.00 25.88 9.28
C LEU A 34 -8.24 26.22 10.59
N PRO A 35 -8.77 25.96 11.80
CA PRO A 35 -8.04 26.21 13.03
C PRO A 35 -6.79 25.31 13.18
N LEU A 36 -6.85 24.06 12.72
CA LEU A 36 -5.69 23.16 12.71
C LEU A 36 -4.56 23.71 11.83
N LEU A 37 -4.90 24.16 10.61
CA LEU A 37 -3.93 24.78 9.70
C LEU A 37 -3.35 26.07 10.28
N LYS A 38 -4.18 26.93 10.88
CA LYS A 38 -3.70 28.16 11.55
C LYS A 38 -2.72 27.85 12.69
N LYS A 39 -2.93 26.76 13.43
CA LYS A 39 -2.07 26.33 14.53
C LYS A 39 -0.68 25.90 14.04
N ILE A 40 -0.60 25.12 12.96
CA ILE A 40 0.68 24.61 12.47
C ILE A 40 1.48 25.72 11.76
N VAL A 41 0.83 26.58 10.98
CA VAL A 41 1.49 27.68 10.24
C VAL A 41 2.25 28.63 11.16
N LYS A 42 1.73 28.91 12.36
CA LYS A 42 2.41 29.75 13.35
C LYS A 42 3.74 29.18 13.86
N ARG A 43 3.96 27.87 13.72
CA ARG A 43 5.15 27.16 14.20
C ARG A 43 6.10 26.74 13.06
N CYS A 44 5.68 26.89 11.81
CA CYS A 44 6.46 26.51 10.63
C CYS A 44 7.32 27.66 10.13
N THR A 45 8.53 27.35 9.69
CA THR A 45 9.28 28.28 8.82
C THR A 45 8.69 28.28 7.41
N VAL A 46 9.12 29.24 6.56
CA VAL A 46 8.71 29.29 5.15
C VAL A 46 9.03 27.98 4.42
N LYS A 47 10.21 27.40 4.68
CA LYS A 47 10.63 26.12 4.08
C LYS A 47 9.78 24.95 4.56
N ASP A 48 9.46 24.89 5.85
CA ASP A 48 8.60 23.84 6.41
C ASP A 48 7.19 23.90 5.83
N LEU A 49 6.64 25.11 5.65
CA LEU A 49 5.31 25.29 5.07
C LEU A 49 5.26 24.81 3.61
N VAL A 50 6.30 25.10 2.82
CA VAL A 50 6.42 24.59 1.44
C VAL A 50 6.47 23.05 1.43
N LEU A 51 7.23 22.44 2.34
CA LEU A 51 7.30 20.99 2.46
C LEU A 51 5.96 20.39 2.91
N LEU A 52 5.29 21.00 3.89
CA LEU A 52 3.99 20.57 4.39
C LEU A 52 2.93 20.63 3.28
N ALA A 53 2.89 21.70 2.50
CA ALA A 53 2.00 21.82 1.35
C ALA A 53 2.24 20.71 0.31
N ARG A 54 3.51 20.34 0.07
CA ARG A 54 3.88 19.22 -0.81
C ARG A 54 3.42 17.86 -0.27
N ILE A 55 3.52 17.64 1.03
CA ILE A 55 3.02 16.42 1.70
C ILE A 55 1.50 16.33 1.56
N ILE A 56 0.77 17.41 1.86
CA ILE A 56 -0.70 17.46 1.75
C ILE A 56 -1.14 17.21 0.30
N ARG A 57 -0.41 17.76 -0.68
CA ARG A 57 -0.64 17.52 -2.12
C ARG A 57 -0.22 16.12 -2.60
N GLN A 58 0.43 15.32 -1.76
CA GLN A 58 0.99 14.01 -2.09
C GLN A 58 2.05 14.05 -3.20
N ASP A 59 2.74 15.18 -3.36
CA ASP A 59 3.77 15.39 -4.40
C ASP A 59 4.96 16.18 -3.83
N LEU A 60 6.02 15.45 -3.47
CA LEU A 60 7.24 15.99 -2.87
C LEU A 60 8.20 16.63 -3.87
N ARG A 61 8.02 16.42 -5.19
CA ARG A 61 8.92 16.93 -6.26
C ARG A 61 10.38 16.50 -6.13
N ILE A 62 10.63 15.31 -5.58
CA ILE A 62 11.99 14.76 -5.40
C ILE A 62 12.38 13.73 -6.49
N ASN A 63 11.52 13.50 -7.50
CA ASN A 63 11.70 12.51 -8.57
C ASN A 63 12.04 11.08 -8.09
N ALA A 64 11.77 10.78 -6.83
CA ALA A 64 11.99 9.48 -6.21
C ALA A 64 10.64 8.85 -5.87
N GLY A 65 10.42 7.63 -6.33
CA GLY A 65 9.25 6.83 -6.00
C GLY A 65 9.52 5.86 -4.85
N CYS A 66 8.51 5.06 -4.52
CA CYS A 66 8.63 4.06 -3.44
C CYS A 66 9.78 3.06 -3.65
N LYS A 67 10.15 2.77 -4.90
CA LYS A 67 11.25 1.85 -5.21
C LYS A 67 12.58 2.42 -4.71
N GLN A 68 12.94 3.63 -5.15
CA GLN A 68 14.20 4.28 -4.80
C GLN A 68 14.33 4.48 -3.28
N ILE A 69 13.23 4.89 -2.62
CA ILE A 69 13.21 5.10 -1.17
C ILE A 69 13.39 3.78 -0.41
N LEU A 70 12.72 2.69 -0.82
CA LEU A 70 12.81 1.40 -0.14
C LEU A 70 14.13 0.67 -0.46
N ASP A 71 14.69 0.84 -1.65
CA ASP A 71 15.99 0.29 -2.02
C ASP A 71 17.11 0.89 -1.14
N GLY A 72 16.98 2.17 -0.76
CA GLY A 72 17.87 2.83 0.19
C GLY A 72 17.76 2.31 1.63
N LEU A 73 16.63 1.68 1.99
CA LEU A 73 16.43 1.08 3.31
C LEU A 73 17.03 -0.33 3.38
N HIS A 74 16.69 -1.20 2.44
CA HIS A 74 17.22 -2.56 2.35
C HIS A 74 16.93 -3.15 0.95
N PRO A 75 17.85 -3.92 0.31
CA PRO A 75 17.66 -4.45 -1.05
C PRO A 75 16.37 -5.29 -1.25
N GLN A 76 15.88 -5.93 -0.18
CA GLN A 76 14.66 -6.75 -0.19
C GLN A 76 13.40 -6.00 0.28
N ALA A 77 13.50 -4.75 0.73
CA ALA A 77 12.36 -4.00 1.27
C ALA A 77 11.30 -3.71 0.20
N TYR A 78 11.72 -3.39 -1.03
CA TYR A 78 10.79 -3.14 -2.11
C TYR A 78 9.93 -4.36 -2.44
N GLY A 79 10.56 -5.54 -2.62
CA GLY A 79 9.85 -6.80 -2.85
C GLY A 79 8.93 -7.18 -1.70
N ALA A 80 9.34 -6.90 -0.46
CA ALA A 80 8.51 -7.14 0.70
C ALA A 80 7.26 -6.25 0.74
N PHE A 81 7.44 -4.96 0.47
CA PHE A 81 6.35 -4.02 0.32
C PHE A 81 5.44 -4.43 -0.84
N GLN A 82 6.03 -4.87 -1.97
CA GLN A 82 5.48 -5.73 -3.04
C GLN A 82 4.24 -6.53 -2.66
N ALA A 83 4.46 -7.46 -1.75
CA ALA A 83 3.50 -8.50 -1.43
C ALA A 83 2.57 -8.13 -0.28
N SER A 84 3.01 -7.34 0.70
CA SER A 84 2.19 -7.03 1.88
C SER A 84 1.61 -5.63 1.93
N ARG A 85 2.10 -4.66 1.14
CA ARG A 85 1.64 -3.25 1.14
C ARG A 85 1.59 -2.53 2.49
N ASP A 86 2.06 -3.18 3.55
CA ASP A 86 2.19 -2.67 4.90
C ASP A 86 3.64 -2.24 5.13
N LEU A 87 3.84 -0.92 5.14
CA LEU A 87 5.16 -0.32 5.36
C LEU A 87 5.67 -0.57 6.78
N LYS A 88 4.80 -0.57 7.79
CA LYS A 88 5.19 -0.80 9.19
C LYS A 88 5.77 -2.20 9.35
N ALA A 89 5.07 -3.21 8.82
CA ALA A 89 5.56 -4.59 8.86
C ALA A 89 6.87 -4.80 8.09
N VAL A 90 7.10 -4.06 6.99
CA VAL A 90 8.39 -4.12 6.27
C VAL A 90 9.50 -3.51 7.12
N ILE A 91 9.28 -2.33 7.68
CA ILE A 91 10.28 -1.65 8.53
C ILE A 91 10.62 -2.50 9.76
N SER A 92 9.63 -3.05 10.48
CA SER A 92 9.88 -3.92 11.64
C SER A 92 10.74 -5.13 11.29
N LYS A 93 10.52 -5.74 10.12
CA LYS A 93 11.34 -6.85 9.62
C LYS A 93 12.76 -6.42 9.26
N VAL A 94 12.91 -5.26 8.63
CA VAL A 94 14.23 -4.70 8.29
C VAL A 94 15.01 -4.40 9.57
N LEU A 95 14.39 -3.72 10.54
CA LEU A 95 15.02 -3.41 11.83
C LEU A 95 15.48 -4.67 12.58
N ALA A 96 14.66 -5.72 12.57
CA ALA A 96 15.02 -7.02 13.14
C ALA A 96 16.20 -7.69 12.40
N ALA A 97 16.33 -7.46 11.09
CA ALA A 97 17.42 -8.01 10.27
C ALA A 97 18.72 -7.19 10.37
N THR A 98 18.63 -5.87 10.54
CA THR A 98 19.78 -4.95 10.66
C THR A 98 20.31 -4.84 12.09
N GLY A 99 19.71 -5.54 13.06
CA GLY A 99 20.22 -5.65 14.43
C GLY A 99 20.28 -4.35 15.22
N THR A 100 19.55 -3.31 14.79
CA THR A 100 19.68 -1.94 15.31
C THR A 100 18.83 -1.65 16.55
N THR A 101 18.17 -2.66 17.12
CA THR A 101 17.62 -2.59 18.48
C THR A 101 18.73 -2.86 19.49
N GLY A 102 19.30 -1.80 20.05
CA GLY A 102 20.20 -1.90 21.19
C GLY A 102 19.53 -2.56 22.40
N ASN A 103 20.27 -3.49 23.03
CA ASN A 103 20.00 -4.22 24.27
C ASN A 103 18.81 -5.20 24.17
N THR A 104 18.97 -6.52 24.26
CA THR A 104 19.74 -7.29 25.25
C THR A 104 20.25 -8.60 24.65
N GLN A 105 21.47 -8.97 25.04
CA GLN A 105 22.04 -10.28 24.85
C GLN A 105 21.15 -11.33 25.54
N THR A 106 20.58 -12.27 24.79
CA THR A 106 20.47 -13.67 25.23
C THR A 106 20.77 -14.60 24.07
N ALA A 107 21.81 -15.39 24.30
CA ALA A 107 22.27 -16.59 23.63
C ALA A 107 21.33 -17.19 22.57
N GLY A 108 21.85 -17.26 21.34
CA GLY A 108 21.25 -18.01 20.25
C GLY A 108 21.40 -17.29 18.93
N ALA A 109 22.64 -16.99 18.52
CA ALA A 109 22.97 -16.46 17.21
C ALA A 109 22.66 -17.49 16.12
N LYS A 110 21.38 -17.78 15.92
CA LYS A 110 20.86 -18.25 14.65
C LYS A 110 21.00 -17.06 13.73
N LYS A 111 22.17 -16.96 13.11
CA LYS A 111 22.40 -16.21 11.86
C LYS A 111 21.26 -16.64 10.95
N LEU A 112 20.15 -15.92 11.02
CA LEU A 112 18.93 -16.25 10.30
C LEU A 112 19.33 -15.95 8.87
N SER A 113 19.87 -16.97 8.21
CA SER A 113 20.28 -16.93 6.84
C SER A 113 19.13 -16.28 6.10
N MET A 114 19.29 -15.06 5.64
CA MET A 114 18.28 -14.36 4.82
C MET A 114 18.12 -15.06 3.45
N LYS A 115 18.80 -16.20 3.24
CA LYS A 115 18.47 -17.26 2.25
C LYS A 115 17.17 -17.99 2.57
N ARG A 116 16.78 -18.09 3.84
CA ARG A 116 15.40 -18.38 4.23
C ARG A 116 14.69 -17.06 4.01
N SER A 117 14.19 -16.91 2.79
CA SER A 117 13.44 -15.79 2.26
C SER A 117 12.88 -14.90 3.36
N VAL A 118 13.03 -13.57 3.22
CA VAL A 118 11.96 -12.70 3.69
C VAL A 118 10.69 -13.27 3.06
N SER A 119 10.00 -14.16 3.76
CA SER A 119 8.82 -14.85 3.26
C SER A 119 7.73 -13.80 3.35
N THR A 120 7.74 -12.91 2.37
CA THR A 120 6.63 -12.06 2.06
C THR A 120 5.62 -12.90 1.33
N GLY A 121 5.20 -13.96 2.01
CA GLY A 121 4.02 -14.70 1.63
C GLY A 121 2.86 -13.75 1.69
N ILE A 122 1.98 -13.87 0.70
CA ILE A 122 0.67 -13.24 0.67
C ILE A 122 0.04 -13.40 2.06
N ARG A 123 -0.45 -12.29 2.64
CA ARG A 123 -1.22 -12.33 3.87
C ARG A 123 -2.70 -12.19 3.55
N LEU A 124 -3.53 -13.03 4.16
CA LEU A 124 -4.97 -12.91 4.03
C LEU A 124 -5.40 -11.54 4.58
N MET A 125 -6.47 -10.96 4.02
CA MET A 125 -6.94 -9.60 4.32
C MET A 125 -5.97 -8.46 4.04
N THR A 126 -4.82 -8.73 3.40
CA THR A 126 -3.83 -7.72 3.04
C THR A 126 -3.75 -7.61 1.51
N PRO A 127 -4.02 -6.44 0.91
CA PRO A 127 -4.10 -6.31 -0.55
C PRO A 127 -2.74 -6.51 -1.23
N ILE A 128 -2.77 -7.12 -2.40
CA ILE A 128 -1.59 -7.42 -3.22
C ILE A 128 -1.62 -6.55 -4.46
N LYS A 129 -0.46 -6.04 -4.90
CA LYS A 129 -0.39 -5.27 -6.15
C LYS A 129 -0.88 -6.14 -7.31
N PRO A 130 -1.91 -5.69 -8.06
CA PRO A 130 -2.40 -6.44 -9.20
C PRO A 130 -1.32 -6.56 -10.27
N MET A 131 -1.24 -7.74 -10.89
CA MET A 131 -0.47 -7.92 -12.13
C MET A 131 -1.05 -7.01 -13.22
N LEU A 132 -0.17 -6.32 -13.95
CA LEU A 132 -0.52 -5.40 -15.02
C LEU A 132 -0.30 -6.08 -16.37
N ALA A 133 -1.15 -5.76 -17.35
CA ALA A 133 -0.98 -6.16 -18.72
C ALA A 133 -0.25 -5.07 -19.51
N GLU A 134 0.66 -5.48 -20.39
CA GLU A 134 1.27 -4.59 -21.36
C GLU A 134 0.35 -4.45 -22.58
N ALA A 135 0.32 -3.27 -23.20
CA ALA A 135 -0.43 -3.09 -24.44
C ALA A 135 0.24 -3.86 -25.58
N CYS A 136 -0.53 -4.69 -26.28
CA CYS A 136 -0.09 -5.42 -27.46
C CYS A 136 -0.77 -4.86 -28.70
N ARG A 137 0.00 -4.65 -29.78
CA ARG A 137 -0.53 -4.05 -31.03
C ARG A 137 -1.00 -5.10 -32.04
N SER A 138 -0.62 -6.37 -31.87
CA SER A 138 -1.02 -7.46 -32.77
C SER A 138 -0.97 -8.81 -32.07
N ALA A 139 -1.75 -9.79 -32.56
CA ALA A 139 -1.71 -11.16 -32.05
C ALA A 139 -0.32 -11.80 -32.23
N ALA A 140 0.36 -11.52 -33.35
CA ALA A 140 1.72 -11.99 -33.60
C ALA A 140 2.72 -11.49 -32.55
N GLN A 141 2.59 -10.24 -32.09
CA GLN A 141 3.43 -9.71 -31.02
C GLN A 141 3.17 -10.40 -29.67
N ALA A 142 1.91 -10.78 -29.39
CA ALA A 142 1.58 -11.53 -28.18
C ALA A 142 2.19 -12.94 -28.21
N LEU A 143 2.09 -13.64 -29.34
CA LEU A 143 2.69 -14.97 -29.53
C LEU A 143 4.22 -14.91 -29.48
N ALA A 144 4.85 -13.89 -30.05
CA ALA A 144 6.31 -13.74 -30.01
C ALA A 144 6.86 -13.49 -28.59
N LYS A 145 6.02 -12.97 -27.67
CA LYS A 145 6.37 -12.80 -26.24
C LYS A 145 6.11 -14.06 -25.42
N ALA A 146 5.34 -15.02 -25.94
CA ALA A 146 5.20 -16.30 -25.29
C ALA A 146 6.52 -17.08 -25.40
N GLU A 147 6.83 -17.87 -24.37
CA GLU A 147 7.94 -18.82 -24.42
C GLU A 147 7.79 -19.74 -25.65
N PRO A 148 8.86 -20.14 -26.35
CA PRO A 148 8.77 -21.03 -27.51
C PRO A 148 8.06 -22.35 -27.13
N GLY A 149 6.92 -22.62 -27.77
CA GLY A 149 6.08 -23.79 -27.46
C GLY A 149 5.10 -23.59 -26.30
N GLY A 150 5.01 -22.38 -25.75
CA GLY A 150 4.05 -22.03 -24.70
C GLY A 150 2.63 -21.81 -25.22
N GLU A 151 1.65 -22.16 -24.40
CA GLU A 151 0.23 -21.89 -24.65
C GLU A 151 -0.18 -20.52 -24.11
N LEU A 152 -1.13 -19.86 -24.78
CA LEU A 152 -1.69 -18.58 -24.35
C LEU A 152 -3.16 -18.75 -24.00
N PHE A 153 -3.56 -18.23 -22.83
CA PHE A 153 -4.96 -18.11 -22.46
C PHE A 153 -5.51 -16.76 -22.96
N ALA A 154 -6.64 -16.83 -23.68
CA ALA A 154 -7.35 -15.64 -24.14
C ALA A 154 -8.64 -15.47 -23.33
N GLU A 155 -8.72 -14.36 -22.59
CA GLU A 155 -9.91 -13.98 -21.83
C GLU A 155 -10.48 -12.68 -22.39
N ILE A 156 -11.80 -12.51 -22.27
CA ILE A 156 -12.47 -11.26 -22.67
C ILE A 156 -12.04 -10.15 -21.72
N LYS A 157 -11.54 -9.03 -22.26
CA LYS A 157 -11.21 -7.85 -21.46
C LYS A 157 -12.50 -7.11 -21.08
N TYR A 158 -13.01 -7.39 -19.89
CA TYR A 158 -14.18 -6.68 -19.34
C TYR A 158 -13.90 -5.19 -19.15
N ASP A 159 -14.85 -4.35 -19.55
CA ASP A 159 -14.77 -2.90 -19.38
C ASP A 159 -15.45 -2.43 -18.10
N GLY A 160 -14.67 -2.38 -17.02
CA GLY A 160 -15.05 -1.63 -15.84
C GLY A 160 -14.03 -1.75 -14.71
N GLU A 161 -14.50 -1.96 -13.48
CA GLU A 161 -13.68 -1.81 -12.28
C GLU A 161 -13.05 -3.15 -11.86
N ARG A 162 -11.73 -3.14 -11.65
CA ARG A 162 -11.00 -4.30 -11.12
C ARG A 162 -11.13 -4.36 -9.61
N VAL A 163 -11.61 -5.50 -9.10
CA VAL A 163 -11.74 -5.77 -7.67
C VAL A 163 -10.92 -7.01 -7.30
N GLN A 164 -10.09 -6.88 -6.27
CA GLN A 164 -9.41 -7.98 -5.60
C GLN A 164 -10.19 -8.34 -4.34
N ILE A 165 -10.60 -9.60 -4.25
CA ILE A 165 -11.42 -10.10 -3.16
C ILE A 165 -10.55 -10.97 -2.24
N HIS A 166 -10.63 -10.70 -0.94
CA HIS A 166 -10.12 -11.59 0.10
C HIS A 166 -11.32 -12.13 0.87
N LYS A 167 -11.30 -13.44 1.17
CA LYS A 167 -12.32 -14.13 1.98
C LYS A 167 -11.66 -14.87 3.14
N ASP A 168 -12.13 -14.63 4.35
CA ASP A 168 -11.70 -15.31 5.59
C ASP A 168 -12.94 -15.73 6.38
N GLY A 169 -13.35 -17.00 6.23
CA GLY A 169 -14.66 -17.46 6.71
C GLY A 169 -15.79 -16.63 6.08
N ASP A 170 -16.52 -15.91 6.92
CA ASP A 170 -17.63 -15.01 6.56
C ASP A 170 -17.19 -13.55 6.35
N LYS A 171 -15.89 -13.26 6.53
CA LYS A 171 -15.35 -11.91 6.33
C LYS A 171 -14.90 -11.74 4.88
N PHE A 172 -15.39 -10.68 4.25
CA PHE A 172 -14.99 -10.28 2.91
C PHE A 172 -14.30 -8.92 2.95
N ALA A 173 -13.20 -8.81 2.22
CA ALA A 173 -12.54 -7.53 1.97
C ALA A 173 -12.35 -7.32 0.47
N PHE A 174 -12.71 -6.13 0.00
CA PHE A 174 -12.71 -5.76 -1.40
C PHE A 174 -11.74 -4.61 -1.63
N PHE A 175 -10.78 -4.82 -2.53
CA PHE A 175 -9.75 -3.83 -2.85
C PHE A 175 -9.79 -3.46 -4.33
N SER A 176 -9.74 -2.17 -4.62
CA SER A 176 -9.65 -1.65 -5.99
C SER A 176 -8.26 -1.89 -6.61
N ARG A 177 -8.09 -1.57 -7.90
CA ARG A 177 -6.75 -1.51 -8.56
C ARG A 177 -5.72 -0.67 -7.79
N SER A 178 -6.18 0.40 -7.15
CA SER A 178 -5.36 1.30 -6.34
C SER A 178 -5.15 0.82 -4.90
N LEU A 179 -5.64 -0.39 -4.58
CA LEU A 179 -5.57 -1.05 -3.27
C LEU A 179 -6.34 -0.33 -2.15
N LYS A 180 -7.16 0.66 -2.52
CA LYS A 180 -8.15 1.27 -1.63
C LYS A 180 -9.34 0.35 -1.45
N ALA A 181 -9.92 0.35 -0.25
CA ALA A 181 -11.16 -0.36 0.03
C ALA A 181 -12.26 0.10 -0.92
N VAL A 182 -12.99 -0.86 -1.50
CA VAL A 182 -14.14 -0.57 -2.35
C VAL A 182 -15.28 -0.07 -1.46
N PRO A 183 -15.99 1.01 -1.84
CA PRO A 183 -17.09 1.55 -1.04
C PRO A 183 -18.23 0.54 -0.84
N THR A 184 -18.87 0.59 0.33
CA THR A 184 -19.87 -0.37 0.78
C THR A 184 -21.06 -0.50 -0.17
N ASN A 185 -21.50 0.59 -0.79
CA ASN A 185 -22.63 0.58 -1.73
C ASN A 185 -22.43 -0.35 -2.94
N LYS A 186 -21.18 -0.55 -3.38
CA LYS A 186 -20.84 -1.47 -4.48
C LYS A 186 -20.51 -2.87 -3.98
N SER A 187 -19.89 -2.98 -2.80
CA SER A 187 -19.44 -4.27 -2.27
C SER A 187 -20.54 -5.07 -1.58
N LEU A 188 -21.66 -4.45 -1.18
CA LEU A 188 -22.77 -5.15 -0.53
C LEU A 188 -23.40 -6.19 -1.43
N GLN A 189 -23.72 -5.82 -2.69
CA GLN A 189 -24.29 -6.76 -3.65
C GLN A 189 -23.34 -7.94 -3.90
N LEU A 190 -22.05 -7.63 -4.12
CA LEU A 190 -21.00 -8.63 -4.27
C LEU A 190 -20.89 -9.59 -3.09
N THR A 191 -21.03 -9.09 -1.86
CA THR A 191 -20.94 -9.92 -0.66
C THR A 191 -22.09 -10.93 -0.61
N ASN A 192 -23.30 -10.50 -0.97
CA ASN A 192 -24.48 -11.36 -1.02
C ASN A 192 -24.33 -12.46 -2.08
N ASP A 193 -23.96 -12.07 -3.30
CA ASP A 193 -23.78 -13.00 -4.43
C ASP A 193 -22.67 -14.03 -4.12
N LEU A 194 -21.55 -13.57 -3.55
CA LEU A 194 -20.43 -14.44 -3.16
C LEU A 194 -20.77 -15.35 -1.98
N ALA A 195 -21.59 -14.89 -1.04
CA ALA A 195 -22.06 -15.70 0.08
C ALA A 195 -23.00 -16.82 -0.39
N GLU A 196 -23.80 -16.57 -1.42
CA GLU A 196 -24.66 -17.57 -2.06
C GLU A 196 -23.84 -18.63 -2.81
N VAL A 197 -22.90 -18.20 -3.66
CA VAL A 197 -21.99 -19.11 -4.39
C VAL A 197 -21.14 -19.93 -3.42
N SER A 198 -20.64 -19.32 -2.35
CA SER A 198 -19.85 -20.02 -1.32
C SER A 198 -20.67 -21.05 -0.56
N ARG A 199 -21.99 -20.85 -0.38
CA ARG A 199 -22.88 -21.84 0.25
C ARG A 199 -23.20 -23.00 -0.71
N ALA A 200 -23.34 -22.73 -2.00
CA ALA A 200 -23.65 -23.75 -3.01
C ALA A 200 -22.48 -24.70 -3.31
N HIS A 201 -21.22 -24.24 -3.25
CA HIS A 201 -20.03 -25.02 -3.64
C HIS A 201 -19.21 -25.60 -2.46
N CYS A 202 -19.72 -25.52 -1.22
CA CYS A 202 -18.95 -25.91 -0.04
C CYS A 202 -18.94 -27.44 0.18
N ARG A 203 -18.12 -28.18 -0.58
CA ARG A 203 -17.63 -29.52 -0.17
C ARG A 203 -16.11 -29.69 -0.16
N SER A 204 -15.32 -28.74 -0.66
CA SER A 204 -13.86 -28.85 -0.56
C SER A 204 -13.14 -27.53 -0.89
N PHE A 205 -13.38 -26.48 -0.11
CA PHE A 205 -12.53 -25.27 -0.16
C PHE A 205 -11.81 -25.09 1.17
N SER A 206 -10.91 -26.04 1.46
CA SER A 206 -9.96 -25.94 2.58
C SER A 206 -9.02 -24.77 2.33
N ALA A 207 -9.15 -23.71 3.14
CA ALA A 207 -8.18 -22.65 3.40
C ALA A 207 -7.21 -22.32 2.24
N THR A 208 -7.73 -22.13 1.03
CA THR A 208 -6.91 -21.77 -0.13
C THR A 208 -7.05 -20.27 -0.33
N LYS A 209 -5.94 -19.54 -0.24
CA LYS A 209 -5.82 -18.12 -0.58
C LYS A 209 -6.38 -17.86 -1.98
N LEU A 210 -7.67 -17.55 -2.08
CA LEU A 210 -8.28 -17.17 -3.34
C LEU A 210 -8.31 -15.64 -3.42
N ALA A 211 -7.28 -15.07 -4.03
CA ALA A 211 -7.35 -13.71 -4.55
C ALA A 211 -7.93 -13.79 -5.96
N HIS A 212 -9.26 -13.87 -6.09
CA HIS A 212 -9.90 -13.82 -7.40
C HIS A 212 -9.95 -12.36 -7.87
N ILE A 213 -9.54 -12.13 -9.11
CA ILE A 213 -9.67 -10.84 -9.78
C ILE A 213 -10.99 -10.88 -10.53
N ILE A 214 -12.01 -10.19 -10.02
CA ILE A 214 -13.25 -9.98 -10.77
C ILE A 214 -13.17 -8.59 -11.38
N GLN A 215 -13.28 -8.51 -12.71
CA GLN A 215 -13.47 -7.25 -13.42
C GLN A 215 -14.98 -7.06 -13.63
N MET A 216 -15.54 -6.03 -13.00
CA MET A 216 -16.97 -5.73 -13.14
C MET A 216 -17.20 -4.80 -14.31
N THR A 217 -18.21 -5.06 -15.14
CA THR A 217 -18.71 -4.13 -16.15
C THR A 217 -19.61 -3.09 -15.50
N LYS A 218 -19.47 -1.81 -15.87
CA LYS A 218 -20.48 -0.80 -15.51
C LYS A 218 -21.74 -1.08 -16.34
N THR A 219 -22.83 -1.45 -15.67
CA THR A 219 -24.20 -1.22 -16.19
C THR A 219 -24.60 0.22 -15.97
#